data_AF-A0A524AXT8-F1
#
_entry.id   AF-A0A524AXT8-F1
#
_cell.length_a   1.000
_cell.length_b   1.000
_cell.length_c   1.000
_cell.angle_alpha   90.00
_cell.angle_beta   90.00
_cell.angle_gamma   90.00
#
_symmetry.space_group_name_H-M   'P 1'
#
loop_
_entity.id
_entity.type
_entity.pdbx_description
1 polymer ?
#
loop_
_entity_poly.entity_id
_entity_poly.type
_entity_poly.pdbx_seq_one_letter_code
_entity_poly.pdbx_strand_id
1 'polypeptide(L)'
;MSKIIGIDLGTTNSCVAIMDGGSVKIIENSEGDRTTPSIIAYPKDSEEVLVGQPAKRQAVTNPENTLYAIKRLIGRRFEEDAVQKDIKLVPYKIVKADNGDAWVEVKGKKMAAPEISAKVIEKMKKTAEEYLGETVTEAVITVPAYFNDSQRQATKDAGKIA
;
A
#
# COMPACT_ATOMS: atom_id res chain seq x y z
N MET A 1 26.29 0.42 -6.53
CA MET A 1 25.22 -0.05 -5.64
C MET A 1 24.07 0.90 -5.81
N SER A 2 22.88 0.41 -6.16
CA SER A 2 21.65 1.22 -6.17
C SER A 2 21.42 1.80 -4.78
N LYS A 3 20.90 3.02 -4.68
CA LYS A 3 20.53 3.59 -3.38
C LYS A 3 19.44 2.74 -2.70
N ILE A 4 19.59 2.52 -1.40
CA ILE A 4 18.55 1.94 -0.55
C ILE A 4 17.62 3.08 -0.12
N ILE A 5 16.33 2.95 -0.36
CA ILE A 5 15.33 3.96 0.03
C ILE A 5 14.63 3.60 1.34
N GLY A 6 14.19 4.60 2.09
CA GLY A 6 13.35 4.43 3.28
C GLY A 6 11.89 4.70 2.93
N ILE A 7 11.02 3.73 3.15
CA ILE A 7 9.57 3.85 2.91
C ILE A 7 8.84 3.75 4.24
N ASP A 8 8.20 4.84 4.64
CA ASP A 8 7.14 4.77 5.64
C ASP A 8 5.84 4.34 4.97
N LEU A 9 5.45 3.07 5.16
CA LEU A 9 4.23 2.52 4.59
C LEU A 9 3.09 2.71 5.60
N GLY A 10 2.45 3.89 5.68
CA GLY A 10 1.41 4.11 6.68
C GLY A 10 0.04 3.51 6.32
N THR A 11 -0.88 3.50 7.30
CA THR A 11 -2.27 3.07 7.08
C THR A 11 -3.04 4.06 6.20
N THR A 12 -2.75 5.35 6.34
CA THR A 12 -3.47 6.44 5.67
C THR A 12 -2.62 7.13 4.62
N ASN A 13 -1.37 7.42 4.96
CA ASN A 13 -0.41 8.06 4.07
C ASN A 13 0.91 7.29 4.12
N SER A 14 1.64 7.30 3.01
CA SER A 14 2.99 6.77 2.91
C SER A 14 3.95 7.87 2.49
N CYS A 15 5.22 7.70 2.84
CA CYS A 15 6.29 8.65 2.57
C CYS A 15 7.54 7.90 2.12
N VAL A 16 8.32 8.49 1.22
CA VAL A 16 9.61 7.94 0.80
C VAL A 16 10.72 8.95 1.04
N ALA A 17 11.85 8.46 1.55
CA ALA A 17 13.04 9.25 1.83
C ALA A 17 14.29 8.53 1.32
N ILE A 18 15.31 9.33 1.04
CA ILE A 18 16.63 8.84 0.63
C ILE A 18 17.71 9.46 1.50
N MET A 19 18.89 8.84 1.49
CA MET A 19 20.12 9.50 1.92
C MET A 19 20.70 10.28 0.74
N ASP A 20 20.86 11.59 0.93
CA ASP A 20 21.54 12.48 0.00
C ASP A 20 22.78 13.07 0.67
N GLY A 21 23.94 12.50 0.33
CA GLY A 21 25.17 12.68 1.10
C GLY A 21 24.99 12.25 2.56
N GLY A 22 25.18 13.17 3.49
CA GLY A 22 25.01 12.94 4.93
C GLY A 22 23.64 13.32 5.50
N SER A 23 22.69 13.72 4.66
CA SER A 23 21.38 14.22 5.10
C SER A 23 20.22 13.38 4.57
N VAL A 24 19.14 13.31 5.34
CA VAL A 24 17.90 12.66 4.92
C VAL A 24 17.07 13.65 4.11
N LYS A 25 16.57 13.20 2.95
CA LYS A 25 15.66 13.98 2.12
C LYS A 25 14.36 13.22 1.89
N ILE A 26 13.23 13.87 2.17
CA ILE A 26 11.89 13.40 1.79
C ILE A 26 11.64 13.79 0.34
N ILE A 27 11.18 12.84 -0.47
CA ILE A 27 10.94 13.06 -1.90
C ILE A 27 9.47 13.42 -2.14
N GLU A 28 9.23 14.42 -2.97
CA GLU A 28 7.90 14.80 -3.44
C GLU A 28 7.44 13.80 -4.51
N ASN A 29 6.19 13.36 -4.44
CA ASN A 29 5.60 12.52 -5.48
C ASN A 29 5.31 13.33 -6.76
N SER A 30 4.87 12.67 -7.82
CA SER A 30 4.51 13.32 -9.09
C SER A 30 3.35 14.32 -8.98
N GLU A 31 2.63 14.32 -7.85
CA GLU A 31 1.56 15.27 -7.54
C GLU A 31 2.07 16.50 -6.76
N GLY A 32 3.36 16.56 -6.42
CA GLY A 32 3.99 17.65 -5.66
C GLY A 32 3.85 17.52 -4.13
N ASP A 33 3.32 16.41 -3.63
CA ASP A 33 3.10 16.16 -2.21
C ASP A 33 4.26 15.35 -1.60
N ARG A 34 4.67 15.66 -0.37
CA ARG A 34 5.68 14.88 0.39
C ARG A 34 5.15 13.59 1.00
N THR A 35 3.85 13.37 0.91
CA THR A 35 3.21 12.12 1.35
C THR A 35 2.16 11.71 0.32
N THR A 36 2.03 10.41 0.11
CA THR A 36 1.07 9.84 -0.82
C THR A 36 -0.02 9.10 -0.05
N PRO A 37 -1.32 9.37 -0.28
CA PRO A 37 -2.38 8.58 0.32
C PRO A 37 -2.20 7.09 0.05
N SER A 38 -2.35 6.26 1.08
CA SER A 38 -2.29 4.80 0.97
C SER A 38 -3.64 4.26 0.50
N ILE A 39 -4.01 4.71 -0.68
CA ILE A 39 -5.30 4.48 -1.33
C ILE A 39 -5.02 3.98 -2.74
N ILE A 40 -5.69 2.88 -3.10
CA ILE A 40 -5.60 2.23 -4.40
C ILE A 40 -7.02 2.20 -4.96
N ALA A 41 -7.20 2.52 -6.23
CA ALA A 41 -8.49 2.40 -6.88
C ALA A 41 -8.39 1.66 -8.21
N TYR A 42 -9.44 0.89 -8.50
CA TYR A 42 -9.64 0.20 -9.76
C TYR A 42 -10.83 0.87 -10.45
N PRO A 43 -10.60 1.84 -11.35
CA PRO A 43 -11.66 2.51 -12.08
C PRO A 43 -12.50 1.51 -12.86
N LYS A 44 -13.82 1.73 -13.00
CA LYS A 44 -14.71 0.79 -13.70
C LYS A 44 -14.35 0.65 -15.18
N ASP A 45 -14.02 1.77 -15.81
CA ASP A 45 -13.85 1.90 -17.27
C ASP A 45 -12.38 1.99 -17.70
N SER A 46 -11.44 1.61 -16.83
CA SER A 46 -10.01 1.60 -17.13
C SER A 46 -9.32 0.39 -16.49
N GLU A 47 -8.29 -0.11 -17.17
CA GLU A 47 -7.34 -1.09 -16.64
C GLU A 47 -6.23 -0.43 -15.81
N GLU A 48 -6.09 0.90 -15.89
CA GLU A 48 -5.10 1.63 -15.12
C GLU A 48 -5.47 1.66 -13.63
N VAL A 49 -4.59 1.11 -12.79
CA VAL A 49 -4.72 1.17 -11.34
C VAL A 49 -4.26 2.54 -10.85
N LEU A 50 -5.14 3.25 -10.16
CA LEU A 50 -4.83 4.54 -9.55
C LEU A 50 -4.26 4.33 -8.15
N VAL A 51 -3.23 5.08 -7.78
CA VAL A 51 -2.62 5.06 -6.44
C VAL A 51 -2.42 6.49 -5.95
N GLY A 52 -2.67 6.76 -4.67
CA GLY A 52 -2.43 8.07 -4.07
C GLY A 52 -3.58 9.05 -4.30
N GLN A 53 -3.25 10.30 -4.64
CA GLN A 53 -4.25 11.35 -4.82
C GLN A 53 -5.26 11.08 -5.95
N PRO A 54 -4.86 10.55 -7.12
CA PRO A 54 -5.83 10.16 -8.14
C PRO A 54 -6.88 9.16 -7.61
N ALA A 55 -6.46 8.16 -6.83
CA ALA A 55 -7.37 7.20 -6.21
C ALA A 55 -8.28 7.86 -5.17
N LYS A 56 -7.72 8.74 -4.32
CA LYS A 56 -8.48 9.48 -3.31
C LYS A 56 -9.59 10.35 -3.91
N ARG A 57 -9.30 11.05 -5.03
CA ARG A 57 -10.25 11.97 -5.67
C ARG A 57 -11.52 11.28 -6.17
N GLN A 58 -11.40 10.04 -6.67
CA GLN A 58 -12.54 9.28 -7.18
C GLN A 58 -13.21 8.35 -6.16
N ALA A 59 -12.74 8.34 -4.91
CA ALA A 59 -13.23 7.41 -3.88
C ALA A 59 -14.74 7.54 -3.60
N VAL A 60 -15.29 8.75 -3.71
CA VAL A 60 -16.71 9.03 -3.46
C VAL A 60 -17.61 8.45 -4.55
N THR A 61 -17.16 8.42 -5.80
CA THR A 61 -17.95 7.93 -6.95
C THR A 61 -17.69 6.46 -7.28
N ASN A 62 -16.65 5.86 -6.69
CA ASN A 62 -16.28 4.46 -6.86
C ASN A 62 -15.88 3.78 -5.53
N PRO A 63 -16.76 3.78 -4.51
CA PRO A 63 -16.40 3.36 -3.16
C PRO A 63 -16.04 1.87 -3.06
N GLU A 64 -16.75 0.99 -3.76
CA GLU A 64 -16.54 -0.47 -3.69
C GLU A 64 -15.22 -0.94 -4.30
N ASN A 65 -14.67 -0.19 -5.27
CA ASN A 65 -13.41 -0.52 -5.93
C ASN A 65 -12.26 0.41 -5.50
N THR A 66 -12.45 1.15 -4.40
CA THR A 66 -11.42 2.01 -3.81
C THR A 66 -11.00 1.45 -2.46
N LEU A 67 -9.76 0.98 -2.40
CA LEU A 67 -9.17 0.31 -1.25
C LEU A 67 -8.33 1.31 -0.44
N TYR A 68 -8.55 1.34 0.87
CA TYR A 68 -7.81 2.18 1.80
C TYR A 68 -7.69 1.47 3.15
N ALA A 69 -6.81 1.93 4.03
CA ALA A 69 -6.58 1.32 5.34
C ALA A 69 -6.22 -0.19 5.29
N ILE A 70 -5.72 -0.68 4.15
CA ILE A 70 -5.36 -2.10 3.94
C ILE A 70 -4.29 -2.59 4.93
N LYS A 71 -3.45 -1.70 5.46
CA LYS A 71 -2.51 -2.02 6.55
C LYS A 71 -3.19 -2.56 7.81
N ARG A 72 -4.50 -2.36 7.98
CA ARG A 72 -5.29 -2.99 9.05
C ARG A 72 -5.57 -4.47 8.81
N LEU A 73 -5.59 -4.91 7.55
CA LEU A 73 -5.87 -6.29 7.13
C LEU A 73 -4.60 -7.12 6.92
N ILE A 74 -3.47 -6.47 6.62
CA ILE A 74 -2.22 -7.16 6.29
C ILE A 74 -1.82 -8.13 7.42
N GLY A 75 -1.58 -9.39 7.06
CA GLY A 75 -1.19 -10.46 7.98
C GLY A 75 -2.24 -10.89 9.01
N ARG A 76 -3.52 -10.57 8.80
CA ARG A 76 -4.63 -11.00 9.67
C ARG A 76 -5.46 -12.13 9.08
N ARG A 77 -6.06 -12.93 9.97
CA ARG A 77 -7.09 -13.91 9.61
C ARG A 77 -8.44 -13.23 9.43
N PHE A 78 -9.24 -13.73 8.50
CA PHE A 78 -10.57 -13.20 8.21
C PHE A 78 -11.47 -13.18 9.45
N GLU A 79 -11.37 -14.19 10.32
CA GLU A 79 -12.22 -14.39 11.49
C GLU A 79 -11.83 -13.54 12.70
N GLU A 80 -10.73 -12.78 12.65
CA GLU A 80 -10.34 -11.90 13.77
C GLU A 80 -11.38 -10.80 14.01
N ASP A 81 -11.68 -10.51 15.28
CA ASP A 81 -12.64 -9.46 15.67
C ASP A 81 -12.34 -8.09 15.04
N ALA A 82 -11.05 -7.75 14.88
CA ALA A 82 -10.64 -6.52 14.22
C ALA A 82 -11.09 -6.48 12.75
N VAL A 83 -10.93 -7.59 12.02
CA VAL A 83 -11.36 -7.71 10.62
C VAL A 83 -12.88 -7.73 10.52
N GLN A 84 -13.56 -8.43 11.41
CA GLN A 84 -15.03 -8.47 11.46
C GLN A 84 -15.66 -7.09 11.74
N LYS A 85 -14.97 -6.24 12.51
CA LYS A 85 -15.35 -4.84 12.68
C LYS A 85 -15.11 -4.04 11.40
N ASP A 86 -13.94 -4.16 10.80
CA ASP A 86 -13.59 -3.42 9.57
C ASP A 86 -14.55 -3.76 8.40
N ILE A 87 -15.00 -5.01 8.26
CA ILE A 87 -16.01 -5.44 7.28
C ILE A 87 -17.29 -4.58 7.33
N LYS A 88 -17.68 -4.10 8.51
CA LYS A 88 -18.89 -3.29 8.71
C LYS A 88 -18.66 -1.81 8.46
N LEU A 89 -17.40 -1.37 8.34
CA LEU A 89 -17.01 0.04 8.29
C LEU A 89 -16.56 0.49 6.90
N VAL A 90 -16.09 -0.44 6.06
CA VAL A 90 -15.56 -0.11 4.73
C VAL A 90 -16.55 -0.50 3.63
N PRO A 91 -16.58 0.25 2.51
CA PRO A 91 -17.48 -0.04 1.40
C PRO A 91 -16.96 -1.15 0.48
N TYR A 92 -15.65 -1.38 0.42
CA TYR A 92 -15.07 -2.43 -0.39
C TYR A 92 -15.22 -3.80 0.27
N LYS A 93 -15.22 -4.87 -0.53
CA LYS A 93 -15.47 -6.22 -0.04
C LYS A 93 -14.20 -6.83 0.56
N ILE A 94 -14.26 -7.17 1.85
CA ILE A 94 -13.26 -8.02 2.52
C ILE A 94 -13.79 -9.46 2.50
N VAL A 95 -12.95 -10.41 2.12
CA VAL A 95 -13.32 -11.82 1.92
C VAL A 95 -12.35 -12.77 2.59
N LYS A 96 -12.82 -13.97 2.90
CA LYS A 96 -11.98 -15.07 3.40
C LYS A 96 -11.26 -15.72 2.23
N ALA A 97 -9.93 -15.77 2.30
CA ALA A 97 -9.11 -16.59 1.40
C ALA A 97 -9.20 -18.08 1.76
N ASP A 98 -8.77 -18.95 0.85
CA ASP A 98 -8.85 -20.41 1.05
C ASP A 98 -8.02 -20.88 2.25
N ASN A 99 -6.92 -20.17 2.53
CA ASN A 99 -6.07 -20.41 3.70
C ASN A 99 -6.60 -19.77 5.01
N GLY A 100 -7.72 -19.03 4.96
CA GLY A 100 -8.33 -18.34 6.09
C GLY A 100 -7.91 -16.87 6.28
N ASP A 101 -7.03 -16.33 5.45
CA ASP A 101 -6.57 -14.94 5.57
C ASP A 101 -7.63 -13.92 5.14
N ALA A 102 -7.51 -12.70 5.67
CA ALA A 102 -8.31 -11.56 5.26
C ALA A 102 -7.81 -11.00 3.92
N TRP A 103 -8.56 -11.21 2.86
CA TRP A 103 -8.30 -10.69 1.52
C TRP A 103 -9.34 -9.64 1.14
N VAL A 104 -9.14 -8.96 0.01
CA VAL A 104 -10.14 -8.08 -0.59
C VAL A 104 -10.60 -8.65 -1.92
N GLU A 105 -11.80 -8.28 -2.35
CA GLU A 105 -12.32 -8.64 -3.67
C GLU A 105 -12.73 -7.38 -4.41
N VAL A 106 -12.18 -7.19 -5.61
CA VAL A 106 -12.47 -6.05 -6.49
C VAL A 106 -12.76 -6.60 -7.87
N LYS A 107 -13.89 -6.20 -8.48
CA LYS A 107 -14.33 -6.70 -9.79
C LYS A 107 -14.32 -8.24 -9.89
N GLY A 108 -14.71 -8.94 -8.82
CA GLY A 108 -14.71 -10.41 -8.75
C GLY A 108 -13.33 -11.07 -8.59
N LYS A 109 -12.24 -10.30 -8.55
CA LYS A 109 -10.89 -10.80 -8.31
C LYS A 109 -10.54 -10.67 -6.83
N LYS A 110 -10.27 -11.82 -6.19
CA LYS A 110 -9.71 -11.86 -4.83
C LYS A 110 -8.22 -11.50 -4.87
N MET A 111 -7.77 -10.62 -3.99
CA MET A 111 -6.39 -10.16 -3.90
C MET A 111 -5.94 -10.11 -2.44
N ALA A 112 -4.69 -10.48 -2.21
CA ALA A 112 -4.11 -10.50 -0.87
C ALA A 112 -3.76 -9.06 -0.43
N ALA A 113 -3.87 -8.77 0.87
CA ALA A 113 -3.48 -7.45 1.41
C ALA A 113 -2.02 -7.03 1.08
N PRO A 114 -1.03 -7.96 1.01
CA PRO A 114 0.31 -7.63 0.50
C PRO A 114 0.34 -7.16 -0.95
N GLU A 115 -0.44 -7.76 -1.85
CA GLU A 115 -0.51 -7.37 -3.27
C GLU A 115 -1.04 -5.93 -3.42
N ILE A 116 -2.02 -5.57 -2.61
CA ILE A 116 -2.57 -4.20 -2.61
C ILE A 116 -1.57 -3.21 -2.01
N SER A 117 -0.90 -3.58 -0.93
CA SER A 117 0.13 -2.73 -0.30
C SER A 117 1.34 -2.55 -1.21
N ALA A 118 1.67 -3.56 -2.03
CA ALA A 118 2.71 -3.48 -3.04
C ALA A 118 2.45 -2.36 -4.05
N LYS A 119 1.20 -2.06 -4.43
CA LYS A 119 0.87 -0.91 -5.30
C LYS A 119 1.26 0.43 -4.71
N VAL A 120 1.18 0.58 -3.39
CA VAL A 120 1.67 1.79 -2.70
C VAL A 120 3.20 1.81 -2.70
N ILE A 121 3.85 0.67 -2.45
CA ILE A 121 5.32 0.55 -2.46
C ILE A 121 5.89 0.81 -3.87
N GLU A 122 5.27 0.27 -4.92
CA GLU A 122 5.60 0.52 -6.34
C GLU A 122 5.56 2.03 -6.64
N LYS A 123 4.53 2.74 -6.15
CA LYS A 123 4.44 4.20 -6.30
C LYS A 123 5.56 4.92 -5.56
N MET A 124 5.94 4.48 -4.35
CA MET A 124 7.05 5.06 -3.58
C MET A 124 8.41 4.84 -4.24
N LYS A 125 8.63 3.63 -4.76
CA LYS A 125 9.80 3.27 -5.56
C LYS A 125 9.88 4.14 -6.81
N LYS A 126 8.80 4.22 -7.61
CA LYS A 126 8.75 5.06 -8.81
C LYS A 126 9.05 6.53 -8.49
N THR A 127 8.50 7.07 -7.40
CA THR A 127 8.81 8.43 -6.95
C THR A 127 10.30 8.63 -6.64
N ALA A 128 10.95 7.66 -6.00
CA ALA A 128 12.39 7.73 -5.77
C ALA A 128 13.20 7.58 -7.07
N GLU A 129 12.82 6.67 -7.96
CA GLU A 129 13.49 6.44 -9.25
C GLU A 129 13.41 7.68 -10.16
N GLU A 130 12.25 8.33 -10.24
CA GLU A 130 12.06 9.58 -10.99
C GLU A 130 12.95 10.71 -10.46
N TYR A 131 13.12 10.79 -9.12
CA TYR A 131 14.00 11.77 -8.50
C TYR A 131 15.49 11.45 -8.71
N LEU A 132 15.88 10.18 -8.62
CA LEU A 132 17.27 9.74 -8.70
C LEU A 132 17.79 9.61 -10.14
N GLY A 133 16.89 9.38 -11.11
CA GLY A 133 17.26 9.08 -12.49
C GLY A 133 17.86 7.68 -12.68
N GLU A 134 17.70 6.78 -11.71
CA GLU A 134 18.19 5.40 -11.73
C GLU A 134 17.19 4.43 -11.09
N THR A 135 17.33 3.13 -11.40
CA THR A 135 16.48 2.07 -10.83
C THR A 135 16.81 1.81 -9.36
N VAL A 136 15.77 1.63 -8.54
CA VAL A 136 15.86 1.31 -7.11
C VAL A 136 15.40 -0.13 -6.89
N THR A 137 16.28 -0.97 -6.34
CA THR A 137 15.99 -2.39 -6.08
C THR A 137 15.94 -2.78 -4.61
N GLU A 138 16.30 -1.85 -3.70
CA GLU A 138 16.42 -2.14 -2.27
C GLU A 138 15.71 -1.07 -1.44
N ALA A 139 15.01 -1.50 -0.38
CA ALA A 139 14.28 -0.61 0.49
C ALA A 139 14.27 -1.09 1.95
N VAL A 140 14.21 -0.12 2.87
CA VAL A 140 13.82 -0.30 4.27
C VAL A 140 12.37 0.13 4.42
N ILE A 141 11.48 -0.76 4.90
CA ILE A 141 10.03 -0.51 4.99
C ILE A 141 9.58 -0.53 6.45
N THR A 142 8.80 0.47 6.88
CA THR A 142 8.33 0.59 8.27
C THR A 142 7.17 -0.37 8.60
N VAL A 143 7.17 -0.87 9.85
CA VAL A 143 6.04 -1.57 10.46
C VAL A 143 5.81 -1.03 11.88
N PRO A 144 4.57 -1.05 12.40
CA PRO A 144 4.31 -0.75 13.79
C PRO A 144 5.12 -1.67 14.72
N ALA A 145 5.60 -1.13 15.85
CA ALA A 145 6.39 -1.89 16.82
C ALA A 145 5.65 -3.14 17.33
N TYR A 146 4.32 -3.06 17.45
CA TYR A 146 3.46 -4.15 17.92
C TYR A 146 3.03 -5.15 16.83
N PHE A 147 3.46 -4.99 15.57
CA PHE A 147 3.15 -5.99 14.55
C PHE A 147 3.69 -7.37 14.95
N ASN A 148 2.83 -8.38 14.83
CA ASN A 148 3.21 -9.77 15.05
C ASN A 148 4.01 -10.32 13.85
N ASP A 149 4.45 -11.57 13.96
CA ASP A 149 5.27 -12.22 12.92
C ASP A 149 4.58 -12.29 11.56
N SER A 150 3.29 -12.69 11.51
CA SER A 150 2.52 -12.78 10.28
C SER A 150 2.38 -11.41 9.59
N GLN A 151 2.17 -10.34 10.35
CA GLN A 151 2.05 -8.98 9.83
C GLN A 151 3.39 -8.43 9.30
N ARG A 152 4.49 -8.74 10.00
CA ARG A 152 5.85 -8.39 9.56
C ARG A 152 6.22 -9.12 8.28
N GLN A 153 5.96 -10.42 8.22
CA GLN A 153 6.23 -11.25 7.05
C GLN A 153 5.40 -10.80 5.85
N ALA A 154 4.10 -10.56 6.03
CA ALA A 154 3.22 -10.06 4.98
C ALA A 154 3.63 -8.68 4.45
N THR A 155 4.13 -7.79 5.31
CA THR A 155 4.68 -6.49 4.87
C THR A 155 5.98 -6.66 4.09
N LYS A 156 6.85 -7.58 4.51
CA LYS A 156 8.07 -7.93 3.77
C LYS A 156 7.73 -8.51 2.40
N ASP A 157 6.70 -9.34 2.31
CA ASP A 157 6.25 -9.92 1.04
C ASP A 157 5.63 -8.87 0.11
N ALA A 158 4.89 -7.89 0.64
CA ALA A 158 4.48 -6.71 -0.14
C ALA A 158 5.68 -5.97 -0.76
N GLY A 159 6.78 -5.84 -0.01
CA GLY A 159 8.03 -5.27 -0.49
C GLY A 159 8.76 -6.11 -1.55
N LYS A 160 8.58 -7.43 -1.57
CA LYS A 160 9.13 -8.30 -2.63
C LYS A 160 8.29 -8.30 -3.91
N ILE A 161 6.99 -8.03 -3.79
CA ILE A 161 6.06 -7.97 -4.92
C ILE A 161 6.28 -6.68 -5.74
N ALA A 162 6.71 -5.59 -5.08
CA ALA A 162 6.96 -4.27 -5.66
C ALA A 162 8.40 -4.09 -6.21
#